data_AF-A0A7V9TB87-F1
#
_entry.id   AF-A0A7V9TB87-F1
#
_cell.length_a   1.000
_cell.length_b   1.000
_cell.length_c   1.000
_cell.angle_alpha   90.00
_cell.angle_beta   90.00
_cell.angle_gamma   90.00
#
_symmetry.space_group_name_H-M   'P 1'
#
loop_
_entity.id
_entity.type
_entity.pdbx_description
1 polymer ?
#
loop_
_entity_poly.entity_id
_entity_poly.type
_entity_poly.pdbx_seq_one_letter_code
_entity_poly.pdbx_strand_id
1 'polypeptide(L)'
;AQAAVVVVAVTGGVVALLSRPLAETRLWFAGGMVVGVTTGASILYVTPASHFFEASEAPAAGLWGLLGCIAGLVALAVAARLDQHRFGAAAVAGGVALYAVSLGILDMAESISTASVETDFERGHTAVSVLWALVGLALLVAGLLRGSSAIRYGGLVLFGLTLGKIFLYDLAELSSVARAFSFIFVGALLLAGGFFLQRLSERIGPRSS
;
A
#
# COMPACT_ATOMS: atom_id res chain seq x y z
N ALA A 1 7.73 5.36 23.42
CA ALA A 1 8.30 4.93 22.12
C ALA A 1 7.72 5.71 20.93
N GLN A 2 6.40 5.80 20.78
CA GLN A 2 5.78 6.40 19.58
C GLN A 2 6.04 7.89 19.40
N ALA A 3 6.06 8.69 20.47
CA ALA A 3 6.42 10.10 20.38
C ALA A 3 7.83 10.29 19.77
N ALA A 4 8.79 9.43 20.13
CA ALA A 4 10.13 9.47 19.55
C ALA A 4 10.12 9.10 18.06
N VAL A 5 9.37 8.07 17.66
CA VAL A 5 9.17 7.70 16.26
C VAL A 5 8.60 8.86 15.44
N VAL A 6 7.55 9.51 15.94
CA VAL A 6 6.92 10.66 15.28
C VAL A 6 7.92 11.79 15.12
N VAL A 7 8.62 12.15 16.20
CA VAL A 7 9.62 13.23 16.17
C VAL A 7 10.71 12.92 15.15
N VAL A 8 11.32 11.73 15.19
CA VAL A 8 12.41 11.37 14.28
C VAL A 8 11.94 11.33 12.81
N ALA A 9 10.76 10.77 12.53
CA ALA A 9 10.21 10.73 11.18
C ALA A 9 9.89 12.14 10.64
N VAL A 10 9.29 13.00 11.47
CA VAL A 10 9.01 14.40 11.10
C VAL A 10 10.31 15.17 10.90
N THR A 11 11.32 14.99 11.77
CA THR A 11 12.64 15.62 11.60
C THR A 11 13.28 15.22 10.28
N GLY A 12 13.26 13.92 9.93
CA GLY A 12 13.74 13.45 8.63
C GLY A 12 13.00 14.10 7.45
N GLY A 13 11.68 14.25 7.56
CA GLY A 13 10.85 14.94 6.56
C GLY A 13 11.20 16.43 6.42
N VAL A 14 11.42 17.13 7.54
CA VAL A 14 11.83 18.55 7.55
C VAL A 14 13.21 18.71 6.90
N VAL A 15 14.18 17.85 7.24
CA VAL A 15 15.51 17.84 6.61
C VAL A 15 15.40 17.64 5.09
N ALA A 16 14.51 16.74 4.64
CA ALA A 16 14.27 16.56 3.22
C ALA A 16 13.66 17.82 2.56
N LEU A 17 12.70 18.49 3.20
CA LEU A 17 12.09 19.72 2.67
C LEU A 17 13.11 20.87 2.55
N LEU A 18 14.03 20.98 3.51
CA LEU A 18 15.11 21.98 3.48
C LEU A 18 16.09 21.80 2.31
N SER A 19 16.13 20.62 1.68
CA SER A 19 16.92 20.40 0.46
C SER A 19 16.53 21.32 -0.70
N ARG A 20 15.29 21.82 -0.75
CA ARG A 20 14.82 22.73 -1.80
C ARG A 20 15.34 24.16 -1.65
N PRO A 21 15.08 24.88 -0.53
CA PRO A 21 15.57 26.24 -0.36
C PRO A 21 17.09 26.32 -0.30
N LEU A 22 17.77 25.29 0.22
CA LEU A 22 19.22 25.28 0.35
C LEU A 22 19.95 24.81 -0.92
N ALA A 23 19.21 24.39 -1.96
CA ALA A 23 19.77 23.77 -3.17
C ALA A 23 20.61 22.48 -2.94
N GLU A 24 20.71 21.97 -1.71
CA GLU A 24 21.55 20.82 -1.32
C GLU A 24 20.86 19.45 -1.45
N THR A 25 21.19 18.69 -2.50
CA THR A 25 20.66 17.33 -2.74
C THR A 25 21.01 16.34 -1.62
N ARG A 26 22.15 16.55 -0.94
CA ARG A 26 22.62 15.68 0.17
C ARG A 26 21.62 15.63 1.33
N LEU A 27 20.92 16.75 1.58
CA LEU A 27 19.89 16.82 2.62
C LEU A 27 18.66 15.96 2.28
N TRP A 28 18.31 15.84 1.00
CA TRP A 28 17.21 14.97 0.59
C TRP A 28 17.52 13.50 0.88
N PHE A 29 18.74 13.05 0.59
CA PHE A 29 19.17 11.68 0.90
C PHE A 29 19.30 11.44 2.41
N ALA A 30 19.80 12.43 3.17
CA ALA A 30 19.89 12.33 4.62
C ALA A 30 18.50 12.21 5.26
N GLY A 31 17.55 13.08 4.89
CA GLY A 31 16.16 12.98 5.31
C GLY A 31 15.52 11.65 4.87
N GLY A 32 15.83 11.22 3.65
CA GLY A 32 15.43 9.93 3.08
C GLY A 32 15.83 8.74 3.93
N MET A 33 17.10 8.67 4.34
CA MET A 33 17.60 7.60 5.20
C MET A 33 16.91 7.62 6.57
N VAL A 34 16.77 8.79 7.19
CA VAL A 34 16.14 8.90 8.52
C VAL A 34 14.69 8.43 8.48
N VAL A 35 13.88 8.93 7.53
CA VAL A 35 12.48 8.51 7.39
C VAL A 35 12.39 7.03 7.03
N GLY A 36 13.23 6.55 6.11
CA GLY A 36 13.24 5.15 5.69
C GLY A 36 13.54 4.19 6.84
N VAL A 37 14.62 4.44 7.59
CA VAL A 37 15.00 3.64 8.76
C VAL A 37 13.94 3.70 9.84
N THR A 38 13.39 4.88 10.13
CA THR A 38 12.35 5.04 11.16
C THR A 38 11.06 4.33 10.78
N THR A 39 10.67 4.39 9.49
CA THR A 39 9.50 3.67 8.98
C THR A 39 9.71 2.16 9.08
N GLY A 40 10.87 1.65 8.63
CA GLY A 40 11.22 0.24 8.70
C GLY A 40 11.25 -0.27 10.15
N ALA A 41 11.90 0.46 11.05
CA ALA A 41 11.93 0.12 12.46
C ALA A 41 10.54 0.16 13.10
N SER A 42 9.69 1.11 12.70
CA SER A 42 8.30 1.17 13.20
C SER A 42 7.50 -0.06 12.78
N ILE A 43 7.60 -0.47 11.50
CA ILE A 43 6.91 -1.67 11.00
C ILE A 43 7.47 -2.95 11.66
N LEU A 44 8.77 -3.02 11.93
CA LEU A 44 9.37 -4.23 12.49
C LEU A 44 9.17 -4.37 14.01
N TYR A 45 9.21 -3.25 14.75
CA TYR A 45 9.29 -3.28 16.21
C TYR A 45 8.09 -2.64 16.93
N VAL A 46 7.32 -1.77 16.26
CA VAL A 46 6.22 -1.02 16.90
C VAL A 46 4.86 -1.52 16.42
N THR A 47 4.73 -1.86 15.14
CA THR A 47 3.55 -2.51 14.56
C THR A 47 4.00 -3.74 13.77
N PRO A 48 4.46 -4.82 14.45
CA PRO A 48 4.96 -6.01 13.77
C PRO A 48 3.92 -6.56 12.81
N ALA A 49 4.37 -7.04 11.65
CA ALA A 49 3.49 -7.66 10.67
C ALA A 49 2.77 -8.91 11.22
N SER A 50 3.29 -9.53 12.29
CA SER A 50 2.61 -10.62 12.98
C SER A 50 1.26 -10.22 13.57
N HIS A 51 1.04 -8.95 13.92
CA HIS A 51 -0.28 -8.46 14.36
C HIS A 51 -1.35 -8.55 13.26
N PHE A 52 -0.93 -8.75 11.99
CA PHE A 52 -1.84 -9.01 10.89
C PHE A 52 -2.18 -10.50 10.74
N PHE A 53 -1.45 -11.40 11.41
CA PHE A 53 -1.59 -12.85 11.26
C PHE A 53 -1.98 -13.55 12.57
N GLU A 54 -1.85 -12.87 13.70
CA GLU A 54 -2.17 -13.37 15.03
C GLU A 54 -3.12 -12.39 15.72
N ALA A 55 -4.21 -12.93 16.27
CA ALA A 55 -5.13 -12.21 17.14
C ALA A 55 -4.39 -11.61 18.34
N SER A 56 -4.46 -10.29 18.50
CA SER A 56 -3.71 -9.53 19.52
C SER A 56 -4.60 -8.45 20.10
N GLU A 57 -4.52 -8.18 21.41
CA GLU A 57 -5.46 -7.31 22.12
C GLU A 57 -5.40 -5.81 21.75
N ALA A 58 -4.44 -5.37 20.93
CA ALA A 58 -4.34 -3.97 20.46
C ALA A 58 -3.52 -3.82 19.16
N PRO A 59 -4.04 -4.26 17.99
CA PRO A 59 -3.31 -4.25 16.72
C PRO A 59 -2.91 -2.83 16.28
N ALA A 60 -3.70 -1.83 16.65
CA ALA A 60 -3.48 -0.44 16.22
C ALA A 60 -2.74 0.43 17.23
N ALA A 61 -2.22 -0.13 18.33
CA ALA A 61 -1.54 0.64 19.36
C ALA A 61 -0.46 1.58 18.80
N GLY A 62 0.24 1.18 17.72
CA GLY A 62 1.31 1.93 17.04
C GLY A 62 0.90 2.96 15.98
N LEU A 63 -0.39 3.23 15.74
CA LEU A 63 -0.86 4.08 14.63
C LEU A 63 -0.26 5.47 14.61
N TRP A 64 -0.09 6.10 15.78
CA TRP A 64 0.49 7.45 15.87
C TRP A 64 1.91 7.52 15.32
N GLY A 65 2.72 6.48 15.53
CA GLY A 65 4.06 6.36 14.96
C GLY A 65 4.03 6.26 13.42
N LEU A 66 3.08 5.48 12.89
CA LEU A 66 2.88 5.34 11.44
C LEU A 66 2.42 6.64 10.79
N LEU A 67 1.55 7.42 11.45
CA LEU A 67 1.15 8.75 10.96
C LEU A 67 2.36 9.70 10.84
N GLY A 68 3.27 9.67 11.81
CA GLY A 68 4.54 10.40 11.73
C GLY A 68 5.42 9.95 10.55
N CYS A 69 5.51 8.64 10.32
CA CYS A 69 6.23 8.07 9.18
C CYS A 69 5.62 8.48 7.84
N ILE A 70 4.29 8.42 7.71
CA ILE A 70 3.55 8.85 6.52
C ILE A 70 3.80 10.34 6.24
N ALA A 71 3.73 11.19 7.26
CA ALA A 71 4.03 12.62 7.11
C ALA A 71 5.48 12.85 6.61
N GLY A 72 6.45 12.13 7.16
CA GLY A 72 7.85 12.18 6.70
C GLY A 72 8.03 11.72 5.24
N LEU A 73 7.34 10.64 4.84
CA LEU A 73 7.39 10.11 3.47
C LEU A 73 6.70 11.05 2.47
N VAL A 74 5.59 11.67 2.85
CA VAL A 74 4.92 12.70 2.05
C VAL A 74 5.82 13.92 1.90
N ALA A 75 6.48 14.36 2.98
CA ALA A 75 7.46 15.45 2.93
C ALA A 75 8.63 15.13 1.96
N LEU A 76 9.12 13.89 1.95
CA LEU A 76 10.12 13.41 0.98
C LEU A 76 9.62 13.45 -0.47
N ALA A 77 8.39 12.99 -0.71
CA ALA A 77 7.77 13.01 -2.02
C ALA A 77 7.58 14.45 -2.52
N VAL A 78 7.13 15.34 -1.63
CA VAL A 78 6.99 16.78 -1.91
C VAL A 78 8.34 17.41 -2.18
N ALA A 79 9.39 17.08 -1.42
CA ALA A 79 10.72 17.67 -1.57
C ALA A 79 11.49 17.17 -2.81
N ALA A 80 11.16 15.97 -3.31
CA ALA A 80 11.85 15.35 -4.43
C ALA A 80 11.88 16.24 -5.68
N ARG A 81 13.04 16.27 -6.34
CA ARG A 81 13.27 17.03 -7.59
C ARG A 81 13.10 16.18 -8.85
N LEU A 82 13.35 14.89 -8.72
CA LEU A 82 13.18 13.91 -9.80
C LEU A 82 11.82 13.22 -9.63
N ASP A 83 11.07 13.11 -10.73
CA ASP A 83 9.75 12.47 -10.73
C ASP A 83 9.81 11.02 -10.25
N GLN A 84 10.90 10.30 -10.54
CA GLN A 84 11.12 8.95 -10.06
C GLN A 84 11.17 8.86 -8.52
N HIS A 85 11.88 9.79 -7.86
CA HIS A 85 11.97 9.82 -6.40
C HIS A 85 10.67 10.26 -5.75
N ARG A 86 9.99 11.24 -6.36
CA ARG A 86 8.66 11.68 -5.92
C ARG A 86 7.66 10.52 -5.97
N PHE A 87 7.63 9.79 -7.08
CA PHE A 87 6.76 8.64 -7.24
C PHE A 87 7.11 7.53 -6.24
N GLY A 88 8.40 7.19 -6.09
CA GLY A 88 8.84 6.18 -5.13
C GLY A 88 8.44 6.51 -3.69
N ALA A 89 8.73 7.73 -3.23
CA ALA A 89 8.35 8.16 -1.88
C ALA A 89 6.83 8.20 -1.68
N ALA A 90 6.06 8.65 -2.68
CA ALA A 90 4.60 8.65 -2.63
C ALA A 90 4.01 7.23 -2.61
N ALA A 91 4.60 6.29 -3.36
CA ALA A 91 4.19 4.89 -3.35
C ALA A 91 4.45 4.23 -2.00
N VAL A 92 5.61 4.48 -1.39
CA VAL A 92 5.92 4.00 -0.02
C VAL A 92 4.96 4.63 1.00
N ALA A 93 4.71 5.94 0.93
CA ALA A 93 3.72 6.61 1.79
C ALA A 93 2.32 5.99 1.66
N GLY A 94 1.88 5.72 0.43
CA GLY A 94 0.60 5.07 0.15
C GLY A 94 0.53 3.64 0.70
N GLY A 95 1.60 2.86 0.56
CA GLY A 95 1.69 1.52 1.14
C GLY A 95 1.62 1.53 2.67
N VAL A 96 2.36 2.42 3.33
CA VAL A 96 2.32 2.58 4.80
C VAL A 96 0.95 3.06 5.26
N ALA A 97 0.31 3.97 4.52
CA ALA A 97 -1.05 4.42 4.82
C ALA A 97 -2.07 3.29 4.67
N LEU A 98 -1.99 2.48 3.61
CA LEU A 98 -2.86 1.31 3.42
C LEU A 98 -2.68 0.30 4.58
N TYR A 99 -1.44 0.07 4.99
CA TYR A 99 -1.13 -0.79 6.13
C TYR A 99 -1.71 -0.24 7.44
N ALA A 100 -1.53 1.05 7.72
CA ALA A 100 -2.10 1.71 8.90
C ALA A 100 -3.64 1.64 8.92
N VAL A 101 -4.31 1.91 7.79
CA VAL A 101 -5.77 1.77 7.69
C VAL A 101 -6.20 0.32 7.91
N SER A 102 -5.44 -0.65 7.39
CA SER A 102 -5.73 -2.07 7.61
C SER A 102 -5.68 -2.44 9.10
N LEU A 103 -4.63 -2.00 9.82
CA LEU A 103 -4.53 -2.19 11.27
C LEU A 103 -5.68 -1.50 12.02
N GLY A 104 -6.06 -0.29 11.62
CA GLY A 104 -7.19 0.43 12.22
C GLY A 104 -8.54 -0.27 12.02
N ILE A 105 -8.74 -0.95 10.87
CA ILE A 105 -9.94 -1.77 10.64
C ILE A 105 -9.95 -2.98 11.58
N LEU A 106 -8.80 -3.65 11.78
CA LEU A 106 -8.69 -4.80 12.68
C LEU A 106 -8.99 -4.40 14.14
N ASP A 107 -8.37 -3.32 14.61
CA ASP A 107 -8.57 -2.79 15.96
C ASP A 107 -10.00 -2.30 16.21
N MET A 108 -10.64 -1.72 15.18
CA MET A 108 -12.06 -1.34 15.23
C MET A 108 -12.98 -2.57 15.29
N ALA A 109 -12.65 -3.64 14.55
CA ALA A 109 -13.43 -4.88 14.57
C ALA A 109 -13.39 -5.55 15.95
N GLU A 110 -12.23 -5.54 16.61
CA GLU A 110 -12.04 -6.08 17.95
C GLU A 110 -12.67 -5.20 19.04
N SER A 111 -12.56 -3.87 18.94
CA SER A 111 -13.07 -2.95 19.97
C SER A 111 -14.59 -2.81 20.03
N ILE A 112 -15.30 -3.08 18.94
CA ILE A 112 -16.78 -2.98 18.87
C ILE A 112 -17.47 -4.27 19.33
N SER A 113 -16.78 -5.41 19.29
CA SER A 113 -17.42 -6.71 19.42
C SER A 113 -17.35 -7.28 20.84
N THR A 114 -18.40 -8.03 21.20
CA THR A 114 -18.50 -8.81 22.44
C THR A 114 -18.29 -10.30 22.17
N ALA A 115 -17.89 -10.67 20.95
CA ALA A 115 -17.65 -12.04 20.52
C ALA A 115 -16.21 -12.50 20.88
N SER A 116 -15.88 -13.74 20.53
CA SER A 116 -14.51 -14.26 20.67
C SER A 116 -13.57 -13.62 19.64
N VAL A 117 -12.34 -13.33 20.06
CA VAL A 117 -11.28 -12.67 19.27
C VAL A 117 -11.10 -13.29 17.86
N GLU A 118 -11.24 -14.62 17.74
CA GLU A 118 -11.18 -15.36 16.47
C GLU A 118 -12.22 -14.88 15.44
N THR A 119 -13.46 -14.67 15.88
CA THR A 119 -14.58 -14.29 15.00
C THR A 119 -14.49 -12.85 14.54
N ASP A 120 -13.93 -11.97 15.38
CA ASP A 120 -13.75 -10.56 15.05
C ASP A 120 -12.56 -10.36 14.12
N PHE A 121 -11.52 -11.17 14.28
CA PHE A 121 -10.38 -11.23 13.38
C PHE A 121 -10.78 -11.63 11.95
N GLU A 122 -11.63 -12.65 11.77
CA GLU A 122 -12.13 -13.06 10.45
C GLU A 122 -12.93 -11.94 9.75
N ARG A 123 -13.81 -11.26 10.49
CA ARG A 123 -14.60 -10.13 9.97
C ARG A 123 -13.70 -8.96 9.57
N GLY A 124 -12.71 -8.62 10.42
CA GLY A 124 -11.71 -7.61 10.13
C GLY A 124 -10.90 -7.93 8.86
N HIS A 125 -10.47 -9.18 8.70
CA HIS A 125 -9.74 -9.65 7.51
C HIS A 125 -10.53 -9.54 6.21
N THR A 126 -11.85 -9.76 6.28
CA THR A 126 -12.75 -9.57 5.15
C THR A 126 -12.82 -8.09 4.76
N ALA A 127 -13.03 -7.20 5.73
CA ALA A 127 -13.07 -5.76 5.49
C ALA A 127 -11.74 -5.21 4.94
N VAL A 128 -10.60 -5.69 5.43
CA VAL A 128 -9.28 -5.35 4.89
C VAL A 128 -9.13 -5.82 3.44
N SER A 129 -9.62 -7.02 3.11
CA SER A 129 -9.55 -7.54 1.74
C SER A 129 -10.39 -6.70 0.76
N VAL A 130 -11.58 -6.26 1.19
CA VAL A 130 -12.42 -5.31 0.43
C VAL A 130 -11.71 -3.97 0.25
N LEU A 131 -11.09 -3.43 1.31
CA LEU A 131 -10.31 -2.19 1.23
C LEU A 131 -9.22 -2.30 0.17
N TRP A 132 -8.40 -3.36 0.20
CA TRP A 132 -7.32 -3.54 -0.75
C TRP A 132 -7.84 -3.67 -2.19
N ALA A 133 -8.98 -4.35 -2.39
CA ALA A 133 -9.59 -4.48 -3.71
C ALA A 133 -10.06 -3.12 -4.25
N LEU A 134 -10.72 -2.31 -3.42
CA LEU A 134 -11.16 -0.96 -3.80
C LEU A 134 -9.98 -0.04 -4.10
N VAL A 135 -8.92 -0.10 -3.28
CA VAL A 135 -7.70 0.70 -3.49
C VAL A 135 -6.98 0.26 -4.78
N GLY A 136 -6.83 -1.03 -5.01
CA GLY A 136 -6.26 -1.57 -6.24
C GLY A 136 -7.03 -1.14 -7.48
N LEU A 137 -8.36 -1.22 -7.44
CA LEU A 137 -9.24 -0.77 -8.52
C LEU A 137 -9.14 0.75 -8.75
N ALA A 138 -9.17 1.55 -7.67
CA ALA A 138 -9.03 2.99 -7.76
C ALA A 138 -7.69 3.40 -8.37
N LEU A 139 -6.59 2.73 -7.99
CA LEU A 139 -5.28 2.94 -8.60
C LEU A 139 -5.27 2.53 -10.07
N LEU A 140 -5.88 1.40 -10.43
CA LEU A 140 -5.98 0.96 -11.82
C LEU A 140 -6.71 2.01 -12.68
N VAL A 141 -7.88 2.47 -12.22
CA VAL A 141 -8.66 3.52 -12.88
C VAL A 141 -7.88 4.83 -12.96
N ALA A 142 -7.28 5.28 -11.86
CA ALA A 142 -6.48 6.51 -11.84
C ALA A 142 -5.27 6.43 -12.77
N GLY A 143 -4.61 5.27 -12.85
CA GLY A 143 -3.49 5.03 -13.76
C GLY A 143 -3.91 5.07 -15.23
N LEU A 144 -5.09 4.52 -15.56
CA LEU A 144 -5.68 4.62 -16.90
C LEU A 144 -6.05 6.07 -17.26
N LEU A 145 -6.74 6.77 -16.36
CA LEU A 145 -7.18 8.17 -16.59
C LEU A 145 -5.99 9.14 -16.71
N ARG A 146 -4.90 8.90 -15.96
CA ARG A 146 -3.70 9.75 -15.98
C ARG A 146 -2.64 9.30 -17.00
N GLY A 147 -2.86 8.22 -17.74
CA GLY A 147 -1.87 7.65 -18.65
C GLY A 147 -0.58 7.17 -17.95
N SER A 148 -0.62 6.95 -16.63
CA SER A 148 0.55 6.54 -15.85
C SER A 148 0.62 5.02 -15.77
N SER A 149 1.52 4.43 -16.55
CA SER A 149 1.79 2.99 -16.52
C SER A 149 2.15 2.51 -15.11
N ALA A 150 2.97 3.26 -14.37
CA ALA A 150 3.39 2.87 -13.03
C ALA A 150 2.22 2.75 -12.04
N ILE A 151 1.32 3.74 -11.98
CA ILE A 151 0.12 3.70 -11.13
C ILE A 151 -0.81 2.56 -11.57
N ARG A 152 -0.97 2.38 -12.89
CA ARG A 152 -1.81 1.34 -13.47
C ARG A 152 -1.34 -0.06 -13.09
N TYR A 153 -0.04 -0.35 -13.24
CA TYR A 153 0.53 -1.64 -12.86
C TYR A 153 0.45 -1.87 -11.36
N GLY A 154 0.73 -0.83 -10.54
CA GLY A 154 0.58 -0.92 -9.09
C GLY A 154 -0.85 -1.28 -8.68
N GLY A 155 -1.85 -0.62 -9.28
CA GLY A 155 -3.26 -0.95 -9.08
C GLY A 155 -3.63 -2.35 -9.54
N LEU A 156 -3.14 -2.78 -10.72
CA LEU A 156 -3.38 -4.12 -11.25
C LEU A 156 -2.79 -5.22 -10.36
N VAL A 157 -1.56 -5.03 -9.86
CA VAL A 157 -0.91 -5.98 -8.96
C VAL A 157 -1.68 -6.07 -7.65
N LEU A 158 -2.03 -4.94 -7.03
CA LEU A 158 -2.77 -4.93 -5.77
C LEU A 158 -4.17 -5.55 -5.94
N PHE A 159 -4.91 -5.15 -6.96
CA PHE A 159 -6.24 -5.68 -7.26
C PHE A 159 -6.18 -7.17 -7.60
N GLY A 160 -5.24 -7.59 -8.44
CA GLY A 160 -5.03 -8.99 -8.80
C GLY A 160 -4.66 -9.85 -7.59
N LEU A 161 -3.83 -9.34 -6.67
CA LEU A 161 -3.49 -10.02 -5.42
C LEU A 161 -4.72 -10.22 -4.55
N THR A 162 -5.58 -9.21 -4.42
CA THR A 162 -6.81 -9.32 -3.61
C THR A 162 -7.83 -10.27 -4.21
N LEU A 163 -8.03 -10.22 -5.52
CA LEU A 163 -8.86 -11.19 -6.23
C LEU A 163 -8.29 -12.59 -6.06
N GLY A 164 -6.98 -12.77 -6.25
CA GLY A 164 -6.32 -14.05 -6.04
C GLY A 164 -6.52 -14.60 -4.64
N LYS A 165 -6.43 -13.75 -3.61
CA LYS A 165 -6.76 -14.11 -2.23
C LYS A 165 -8.22 -14.60 -2.13
N ILE A 166 -9.18 -13.75 -2.52
CA ILE A 166 -10.62 -14.10 -2.47
C ILE A 166 -10.87 -15.41 -3.21
N PHE A 167 -10.32 -15.57 -4.41
CA PHE A 167 -10.47 -16.79 -5.18
C PHE A 167 -9.87 -18.00 -4.47
N LEU A 168 -8.66 -17.93 -3.91
CA LEU A 168 -8.04 -19.09 -3.26
C LEU A 168 -8.75 -19.51 -1.97
N TYR A 169 -9.24 -18.56 -1.18
CA TYR A 169 -9.97 -18.84 0.07
C TYR A 169 -11.42 -19.25 -0.20
N ASP A 170 -12.15 -18.55 -1.08
CA ASP A 170 -13.55 -18.87 -1.38
C ASP A 170 -13.68 -20.11 -2.30
N LEU A 171 -12.75 -20.38 -3.22
CA LEU A 171 -12.84 -21.56 -4.11
C LEU A 171 -12.51 -22.89 -3.44
N ALA A 172 -11.80 -22.85 -2.31
CA ALA A 172 -11.53 -24.05 -1.53
C ALA A 172 -12.83 -24.66 -1.02
N GLU A 173 -13.82 -23.82 -0.68
CA GLU A 173 -15.15 -24.23 -0.23
C GLU A 173 -16.16 -24.44 -1.38
N LEU A 174 -15.89 -23.90 -2.57
CA LEU A 174 -16.79 -23.99 -3.71
C LEU A 174 -16.70 -25.34 -4.46
N SER A 175 -17.83 -25.73 -5.05
CA SER A 175 -17.95 -26.92 -5.90
C SER A 175 -17.01 -26.86 -7.13
N SER A 176 -16.63 -28.02 -7.68
CA SER A 176 -15.71 -28.14 -8.82
C SER A 176 -16.11 -27.29 -10.04
N VAL A 177 -17.40 -27.04 -10.24
CA VAL A 177 -17.95 -26.22 -11.33
C VAL A 177 -17.66 -24.73 -11.10
N ALA A 178 -17.91 -24.22 -9.90
CA ALA A 178 -17.62 -22.82 -9.55
C ALA A 178 -16.12 -22.51 -9.60
N ARG A 179 -15.27 -23.50 -9.26
CA ARG A 179 -13.81 -23.39 -9.42
C ARG A 179 -13.40 -23.22 -10.89
N ALA A 180 -14.01 -23.95 -11.81
CA ALA A 180 -13.73 -23.84 -13.24
C ALA A 180 -14.10 -22.45 -13.81
N PHE A 181 -15.29 -21.93 -13.48
CA PHE A 181 -15.72 -20.59 -13.90
C PHE A 181 -14.81 -19.47 -13.36
N SER A 182 -14.31 -19.65 -12.14
CA SER A 182 -13.39 -18.70 -11.51
C SER A 182 -12.05 -18.63 -12.23
N PHE A 183 -11.48 -19.77 -12.62
CA PHE A 183 -10.26 -19.78 -13.44
C PHE A 183 -10.48 -19.12 -14.81
N ILE A 184 -11.65 -19.33 -15.43
CA ILE A 184 -12.01 -18.67 -16.70
C ILE A 184 -12.10 -17.15 -16.49
N PHE A 185 -12.75 -16.69 -15.43
CA PHE A 185 -12.88 -15.25 -15.13
C PHE A 185 -11.53 -14.60 -14.86
N VAL A 186 -10.67 -15.24 -14.06
CA VAL A 186 -9.30 -14.77 -13.80
C VAL A 186 -8.48 -14.74 -15.09
N GLY A 187 -8.53 -15.81 -15.88
CA GLY A 187 -7.85 -15.88 -17.18
C GLY A 187 -8.31 -14.77 -18.13
N ALA A 188 -9.62 -14.52 -18.20
CA ALA A 188 -10.19 -13.43 -18.99
C ALA A 188 -9.72 -12.05 -18.48
N LEU A 189 -9.64 -11.85 -17.17
CA LEU A 189 -9.16 -10.59 -16.57
C LEU A 189 -7.68 -10.35 -16.88
N LEU A 190 -6.85 -11.39 -16.82
CA LEU A 190 -5.43 -11.32 -17.18
C LEU A 190 -5.24 -11.04 -18.67
N LEU A 191 -6.03 -11.69 -19.54
CA LEU A 191 -6.01 -11.44 -20.98
C LEU A 191 -6.48 -10.02 -21.32
N ALA A 192 -7.54 -9.54 -20.67
CA ALA A 192 -8.00 -8.16 -20.83
C ALA A 192 -6.93 -7.15 -20.39
N GLY A 193 -6.27 -7.41 -19.26
CA GLY A 193 -5.12 -6.64 -18.79
C GLY A 193 -3.97 -6.64 -19.82
N GLY A 194 -3.57 -7.82 -20.31
CA GLY A 194 -2.53 -8.00 -21.32
C GLY A 194 -2.85 -7.30 -22.65
N PHE A 195 -4.10 -7.38 -23.10
CA PHE A 195 -4.57 -6.70 -24.31
C PHE A 195 -4.49 -5.17 -24.16
N PHE A 196 -4.97 -4.62 -23.04
CA PHE A 196 -4.84 -3.19 -22.76
C PHE A 196 -3.39 -2.73 -22.66
N LEU A 197 -2.50 -3.62 -22.22
CA LEU A 197 -1.07 -3.38 -22.14
C LEU A 197 -0.38 -3.34 -23.51
N GLN A 198 -0.69 -4.32 -24.35
CA GLN A 198 -0.20 -4.38 -25.74
C GLN A 198 -0.70 -3.18 -26.54
N ARG A 199 -1.99 -2.86 -26.44
CA ARG A 199 -2.58 -1.72 -27.15
C ARG A 199 -2.01 -0.37 -26.72
N LEU A 200 -1.54 -0.24 -25.47
CA LEU A 200 -0.82 0.95 -25.04
C LEU A 200 0.60 0.98 -25.61
N SER A 201 1.28 -0.17 -25.66
CA SER A 201 2.65 -0.30 -26.18
C SER A 201 2.73 -0.02 -27.68
N GLU A 202 1.74 -0.44 -28.46
CA GLU A 202 1.63 -0.16 -29.90
C GLU A 202 1.50 1.34 -30.23
N ARG A 203 0.94 2.14 -29.32
CA ARG A 203 0.83 3.60 -29.49
C ARG A 203 2.14 4.34 -29.21
N ILE A 204 3.14 3.66 -28.66
CA ILE A 204 4.47 4.19 -28.31
C ILE A 204 5.52 3.53 -29.22
N GLY A 205 5.21 3.34 -30.51
CA GLY A 205 6.17 2.86 -31.50
C GLY A 205 7.36 3.82 -31.64
N PRO A 206 8.59 3.32 -31.92
CA PRO A 206 9.76 4.17 -32.05
C PRO A 206 9.54 5.19 -33.17
N ARG A 207 9.75 6.48 -32.88
CA ARG A 207 10.04 7.44 -33.94
C ARG A 207 11.42 7.08 -34.50
N SER A 208 11.45 6.30 -35.57
CA SER A 208 12.65 6.13 -36.37
C SER A 208 12.97 7.48 -37.02
N SER A 209 14.11 8.04 -36.63
CA SER A 209 14.87 9.04 -37.39
C SER A 209 15.29 8.49 -38.75
#